data_AF-A0A061NKA2-F1
#
_entry.id   AF-A0A061NKA2-F1
#
_cell.length_a   1.000
_cell.length_b   1.000
_cell.length_c   1.000
_cell.angle_alpha   90.00
_cell.angle_beta   90.00
_cell.angle_gamma   90.00
#
_symmetry.space_group_name_H-M   'P 1'
#
loop_
_entity.id
_entity.type
_entity.pdbx_description
1 polymer ?
#
loop_
_entity_poly.entity_id
_entity_poly.type
_entity_poly.pdbx_seq_one_letter_code
_entity_poly.pdbx_strand_id
1 'polypeptide(L)' 'MDVYDGTTNQLIDTLSTGIYPWAIALTPTLNRGFVTNRTSQTVSMIDLTTDEVLADISVDGTPINIAALEFIC' A
#
# COMPACT_ATOMS: atom_id res chain seq x y z
N MET A 1 -7.87 5.40 -0.90
CA MET A 1 -7.87 4.16 -0.10
C MET A 1 -8.11 4.56 1.33
N ASP A 2 -9.09 3.98 2.00
CA ASP A 2 -9.43 4.37 3.37
C ASP A 2 -8.67 3.51 4.38
N VAL A 3 -8.22 4.15 5.46
CA VAL A 3 -7.53 3.55 6.58
C VAL A 3 -8.49 3.55 7.77
N TYR A 4 -8.71 2.38 8.35
CA TYR A 4 -9.58 2.19 9.50
C TYR A 4 -8.79 1.72 10.71
N ASP A 5 -9.13 2.25 11.87
CA ASP A 5 -8.62 1.73 13.14
C ASP A 5 -9.18 0.33 13.39
N GLY A 6 -8.30 -0.66 13.56
CA GLY A 6 -8.68 -2.07 13.72
C GLY A 6 -9.34 -2.44 15.05
N THR A 7 -9.35 -1.53 16.03
CA THR A 7 -9.98 -1.75 17.34
C THR A 7 -11.39 -1.14 17.37
N THR A 8 -11.55 0.04 16.78
CA THR A 8 -12.77 0.86 16.85
C THR A 8 -13.59 0.87 15.56
N ASN A 9 -13.02 0.37 14.46
CA ASN A 9 -13.58 0.42 13.11
C ASN A 9 -13.90 1.85 12.62
N GLN A 10 -13.23 2.86 13.17
CA GLN A 10 -13.39 4.25 12.73
C GLN A 10 -12.46 4.54 11.56
N LEU A 11 -12.95 5.34 10.60
CA LEU A 11 -12.11 5.92 9.55
C LEU A 11 -11.10 6.88 10.21
N ILE A 12 -9.81 6.62 10.01
CA ILE A 12 -8.73 7.46 10.55
C ILE A 12 -8.03 8.28 9.48
N ASP A 13 -7.98 7.78 8.24
CA ASP A 13 -7.39 8.52 7.13
C ASP A 13 -7.89 8.04 5.76
N THR A 14 -7.68 8.84 4.73
CA THR A 14 -7.90 8.50 3.33
C THR A 14 -6.65 8.82 2.51
N LEU A 15 -5.96 7.77 2.07
CA LEU A 15 -4.74 7.86 1.28
C LEU A 15 -5.02 8.00 -0.22
N SER A 16 -4.31 8.92 -0.86
CA SER A 16 -4.30 9.08 -2.32
C SER A 16 -3.24 8.17 -2.94
N THR A 17 -3.60 6.92 -3.19
CA THR A 17 -2.81 5.98 -4.02
C THR A 17 -3.11 6.17 -5.51
N GLY A 18 -2.58 5.30 -6.37
CA GLY A 18 -2.96 5.24 -7.78
C GLY A 18 -4.41 4.82 -8.04
N ILE A 19 -4.75 4.75 -9.33
CA ILE A 19 -6.09 4.47 -9.84
C ILE A 19 -6.37 2.97 -9.80
N TYR A 20 -7.56 2.63 -9.28
CA TYR A 20 -8.07 1.28 -9.14
C TYR A 20 -7.13 0.39 -8.30
N PRO A 21 -6.94 0.73 -7.00
CA PRO A 21 -6.17 -0.09 -6.08
C PRO A 21 -6.82 -1.46 -5.93
N TRP A 22 -6.02 -2.53 -5.89
CA TRP A 22 -6.52 -3.91 -5.94
C TRP A 22 -6.10 -4.78 -4.77
N ALA A 23 -4.81 -4.84 -4.45
CA ALA A 23 -4.28 -5.62 -3.35
C ALA A 23 -3.28 -4.81 -2.52
N ILE A 24 -3.11 -5.18 -1.26
CA ILE A 24 -2.10 -4.62 -0.36
C ILE A 24 -1.25 -5.75 0.24
N ALA A 25 0.05 -5.53 0.36
CA ALA A 25 0.96 -6.32 1.18
C ALA A 25 1.63 -5.43 2.22
N LEU A 26 1.85 -5.96 3.42
CA LEU A 26 2.43 -5.23 4.55
C LEU A 26 3.78 -5.82 4.95
N THR A 27 4.66 -4.97 5.45
CA THR A 27 5.96 -5.32 6.05
C THR A 27 6.02 -4.73 7.46
N PRO A 28 5.63 -5.49 8.49
CA PRO A 28 5.57 -4.99 9.86
C PRO A 28 6.93 -4.55 10.41
N THR A 29 8.03 -5.15 9.96
CA THR A 29 9.37 -4.78 10.48
C THR A 29 9.84 -3.43 9.96
N LEU A 30 9.39 -3.04 8.77
CA LEU A 30 9.74 -1.76 8.12
C LEU A 30 8.63 -0.71 8.23
N ASN A 31 7.48 -1.05 8.82
CA ASN A 31 6.27 -0.24 8.77
C ASN A 31 5.97 0.26 7.34
N ARG A 32 6.00 -0.63 6.35
CA ARG A 32 5.62 -0.29 4.96
C ARG A 32 4.44 -1.10 4.49
N GLY A 33 3.53 -0.44 3.77
CA GLY A 33 2.51 -1.06 2.94
C GLY A 33 2.84 -0.90 1.46
N PHE A 34 2.42 -1.85 0.64
CA PHE A 34 2.55 -1.81 -0.81
C PHE A 34 1.21 -2.12 -1.47
N VAL A 35 0.69 -1.17 -2.24
CA VAL A 35 -0.64 -1.26 -2.86
C VAL A 35 -0.52 -1.36 -4.37
N THR A 36 -1.11 -2.38 -4.98
CA THR A 36 -1.16 -2.50 -6.45
C THR A 36 -2.25 -1.61 -7.03
N ASN A 37 -1.91 -0.76 -8.00
CA ASN A 37 -2.84 0.12 -8.70
C ASN A 37 -2.99 -0.33 -10.15
N ARG A 38 -4.08 -1.05 -10.43
CA ARG A 38 -4.27 -1.75 -11.71
C ARG A 38 -4.28 -0.82 -12.93
N THR A 39 -5.01 0.29 -12.85
CA THR A 39 -5.16 1.20 -13.97
C THR A 39 -3.97 2.14 -14.10
N SER A 40 -3.37 2.53 -12.98
CA SER A 40 -2.16 3.36 -12.98
C SER A 40 -0.90 2.61 -13.40
N GLN A 41 -0.91 1.27 -13.41
CA GLN A 41 0.29 0.45 -13.68
C GLN A 41 1.42 0.80 -12.69
N THR A 42 1.06 1.01 -11.43
CA THR A 42 2.00 1.33 -10.34
C THR A 42 1.76 0.48 -9.11
N VAL A 43 2.76 0.42 -8.24
CA VAL A 43 2.64 -0.01 -6.85
C VAL A 43 2.94 1.18 -5.95
N SER A 44 1.97 1.62 -5.14
CA SER A 44 2.19 2.68 -4.14
C SER A 44 2.84 2.10 -2.90
N MET A 45 3.97 2.67 -2.46
CA MET A 45 4.61 2.36 -1.18
C MET A 45 4.13 3.36 -0.13
N ILE A 46 3.69 2.86 1.01
CA ILE A 46 3.05 3.62 2.09
C ILE A 46 3.87 3.46 3.38
N ASP A 47 4.08 4.54 4.12
CA ASP A 47 4.55 4.50 5.51
C ASP A 47 3.36 4.28 6.44
N LEU A 48 3.37 3.16 7.19
CA LEU A 48 2.29 2.79 8.09
C LEU A 48 2.36 3.50 9.45
N THR A 49 3.39 4.32 9.69
CA THR A 49 3.55 5.11 10.91
C THR A 49 2.95 6.50 10.74
N THR A 50 3.11 7.08 9.56
CA THR A 50 2.65 8.44 9.25
C THR A 50 1.41 8.47 8.36
N ASP A 51 0.97 7.31 7.86
CA ASP A 51 -0.10 7.19 6.87
C ASP A 51 0.21 8.06 5.63
N GLU A 52 1.43 7.93 5.08
CA GLU A 52 1.86 8.70 3.92
C GLU A 52 2.25 7.80 2.75
N VAL A 53 1.86 8.20 1.53
CA VAL A 53 2.37 7.56 0.31
C VAL A 53 3.78 8.10 0.04
N LEU A 54 4.77 7.21 0.15
CA LEU A 54 6.18 7.54 -0.01
C LEU A 54 6.63 7.56 -1.48
N ALA A 55 6.08 6.66 -2.29
CA ALA A 55 6.46 6.54 -3.69
C ALA A 55 5.40 5.77 -4.50
N ASP A 56 5.33 6.07 -5.80
CA ASP A 56 4.68 5.22 -6.79
C ASP A 56 5.74 4.55 -7.66
N ILE A 57 5.77 3.22 -7.62
CA ILE A 57 6.72 2.38 -8.35
C ILE A 57 6.05 1.94 -9.64
N SER A 58 6.53 2.40 -10.79
CA SER A 58 6.03 1.95 -12.09
C SER A 58 6.32 0.47 -12.31
N VAL A 59 5.32 -0.24 -12.83
CA VAL A 59 5.43 -1.66 -13.19
C VAL A 59 4.80 -1.88 -14.56
N ASP A 60 5.29 -2.87 -15.30
CA ASP A 60 4.70 -3.23 -16.58
C ASP A 60 3.40 -4.05 -16.38
N GLY A 61 2.40 -3.77 -17.20
CA GLY A 61 1.14 -4.50 -17.22
C GLY A 61 0.17 -4.10 -16.10
N THR A 62 -0.72 -5.02 -15.73
CA THR A 62 -1.77 -4.76 -14.73
C THR A 62 -1.41 -5.45 -13.42
N PRO A 63 -0.84 -4.73 -12.42
CA PRO A 63 -0.50 -5.35 -11.15
C PRO A 63 -1.76 -5.76 -10.40
N ILE A 64 -1.86 -7.04 -10.05
CA ILE A 64 -3.04 -7.60 -9.35
C ILE A 64 -2.61 -8.02 -7.95
N ASN A 65 -1.89 -9.14 -7.85
CA ASN A 65 -1.43 -9.68 -6.57
C ASN A 65 -0.04 -9.14 -6.21
N ILE A 66 0.23 -9.03 -4.92
CA ILE A 66 1.52 -8.60 -4.38
C ILE A 66 1.85 -9.39 -3.12
N ALA A 67 3.13 -9.69 -2.94
CA ALA A 67 3.70 -10.18 -1.71
C ALA A 67 4.90 -9.31 -1.37
N ALA A 68 5.02 -8.91 -0.11
CA ALA A 68 6.18 -8.18 0.38
C ALA A 68 7.01 -9.14 1.24
N LEU A 69 8.30 -9.26 0.91
CA LEU A 69 9.24 -10.12 1.62
C LEU A 69 10.23 -9.26 2.41
N GLU A 70 10.49 -9.68 3.64
CA GLU A 70 11.47 -9.07 4.52
C GLU A 70 12.71 -9.98 4.56
N PHE A 71 13.89 -9.44 4.22
CA PHE A 71 15.16 -10.11 4.46
C PHE A 71 15.80 -9.50 5.70
N ILE A 72 15.82 -10.27 6.78
CA ILE A 72 16.63 -9.96 7.96
C ILE A 72 17.98 -10.67 7.72
N CYS A 73 19.06 -9.91 7.58
CA CYS A 73 20.39 -10.50 7.43
C CYS A 73 20.89 -11.11 8.74
#